data_AF-A0A370N548-F1
#
_entry.id   AF-A0A370N548-F1
#
_cell.length_a   1.000
_cell.length_b   1.000
_cell.length_c   1.000
_cell.angle_alpha   90.00
_cell.angle_beta   90.00
_cell.angle_gamma   90.00
#
_symmetry.space_group_name_H-M   'P 1'
#
loop_
_entity.id
_entity.type
_entity.pdbx_description
1 polymer ?
#
loop_
_entity_poly.entity_id
_entity_poly.type
_entity_poly.pdbx_seq_one_letter_code
_entity_poly.pdbx_strand_id
1 'polypeptide(L)'
;MTRTCQALAGAGSLLLLAACASGPTYHDVATSIPTLDANLGRIYFLRSASVLGAAVQPEIRLNAQVVGRSTPGGFFYVDEPPGTYTVVTATEVERKISFDLTAGQTRYVRTAVGFGVLVGHVTPSLDWPDSAEAEIQDLHYTGNSIPAAARAARASGTAAAVRSPAATASAPAAAAQTVSMLKRVTAGQKEVKLSSHATWNKQCVAGEAPDLTFIREPVHGHIEVRNESFQLANTATMTAPCDGTTVFGKVVYYIPDPDYHGDDHVDYRIASRYRTYTRAVSIEVN
;
A
#
# COMPACT_ATOMS: atom_id res chain seq x y z
N MET A 1 -23.34 -73.31 -1.82
CA MET A 1 -23.31 -72.21 -0.83
C MET A 1 -21.88 -71.72 -0.70
N THR A 2 -21.52 -70.61 -1.34
CA THR A 2 -20.38 -69.76 -0.97
C THR A 2 -20.65 -68.38 -1.59
N ARG A 3 -20.92 -67.40 -0.73
CA ARG A 3 -21.33 -66.03 -1.08
C ARG A 3 -20.11 -65.12 -1.26
N THR A 4 -20.20 -64.30 -2.29
CA THR A 4 -19.43 -63.09 -2.57
C THR A 4 -19.55 -62.03 -1.46
N CYS A 5 -18.46 -61.32 -1.18
CA CYS A 5 -18.50 -59.92 -0.74
C CYS A 5 -17.13 -59.26 -1.00
N GLN A 6 -17.04 -58.54 -2.11
CA GLN A 6 -16.00 -57.54 -2.34
C GLN A 6 -16.33 -56.33 -1.46
N ALA A 7 -15.45 -56.00 -0.51
CA ALA A 7 -15.55 -54.75 0.23
C ALA A 7 -14.89 -53.65 -0.63
N LEU A 8 -15.72 -52.73 -1.12
CA LEU A 8 -15.28 -51.52 -1.80
C LEU A 8 -14.42 -50.66 -0.86
N ALA A 9 -13.20 -50.35 -1.30
CA ALA A 9 -12.41 -49.26 -0.76
C ALA A 9 -13.10 -47.92 -1.09
N GLY A 10 -13.82 -47.36 -0.12
CA GLY A 10 -14.40 -46.03 -0.22
C GLY A 10 -13.30 -44.97 -0.14
N ALA A 11 -12.96 -44.38 -1.28
CA ALA A 11 -12.14 -43.18 -1.38
C ALA A 11 -12.91 -41.99 -0.77
N GLY A 12 -12.64 -41.70 0.52
CA GLY A 12 -13.09 -40.47 1.16
C GLY A 12 -12.33 -39.27 0.61
N SER A 13 -12.79 -38.71 -0.51
CA SER A 13 -12.34 -37.39 -0.97
C SER A 13 -12.91 -36.33 -0.04
N LEU A 14 -12.13 -35.96 0.97
CA LEU A 14 -12.37 -34.78 1.80
C LEU A 14 -12.06 -33.54 0.94
N LEU A 15 -13.06 -33.06 0.19
CA LEU A 15 -13.03 -31.79 -0.53
C LEU A 15 -12.91 -30.65 0.49
N LEU A 16 -11.67 -30.26 0.79
CA LEU A 16 -11.36 -29.00 1.47
C LEU A 16 -11.81 -27.87 0.53
N LEU A 17 -13.00 -27.30 0.77
CA LEU A 17 -13.42 -26.07 0.11
C LEU A 17 -12.47 -24.95 0.57
N ALA A 18 -11.41 -24.72 -0.20
CA ALA A 18 -10.61 -23.52 -0.09
C ALA A 18 -11.52 -22.31 -0.41
N ALA A 19 -11.84 -21.51 0.59
CA ALA A 19 -12.69 -20.34 0.47
C ALA A 19 -11.92 -19.19 -0.22
N CYS A 20 -11.67 -19.30 -1.52
CA CYS A 20 -11.34 -18.17 -2.36
C CYS A 20 -12.58 -17.28 -2.52
N ALA A 21 -12.38 -15.97 -2.69
CA ALA A 21 -13.44 -15.04 -3.00
C ALA A 21 -14.25 -15.54 -4.21
N SER A 22 -15.56 -15.48 -4.11
CA SER A 22 -16.49 -15.80 -5.18
C SER A 22 -17.41 -14.60 -5.42
N GLY A 23 -17.77 -14.36 -6.67
CA GLY A 23 -18.55 -13.18 -7.08
C GLY A 23 -18.10 -12.60 -8.41
N PRO A 24 -18.70 -11.49 -8.85
CA PRO A 24 -18.27 -10.80 -10.06
C PRO A 24 -16.85 -10.26 -9.89
N THR A 25 -16.06 -10.32 -10.96
CA THR A 25 -14.71 -9.75 -10.99
C THR A 25 -14.77 -8.22 -11.03
N TYR A 26 -13.64 -7.53 -10.83
CA TYR A 26 -13.61 -6.08 -10.99
C TYR A 26 -14.09 -5.66 -12.38
N HIS A 27 -13.70 -6.38 -13.44
CA HIS A 27 -14.15 -6.11 -14.81
C HIS A 27 -15.69 -6.09 -14.91
N ASP A 28 -16.36 -6.99 -14.20
CA ASP A 28 -17.82 -7.10 -14.21
C ASP A 28 -18.51 -5.98 -13.42
N VAL A 29 -17.88 -5.47 -12.35
CA VAL A 29 -18.48 -4.44 -11.49
C VAL A 29 -18.00 -3.02 -11.77
N ALA A 30 -16.91 -2.83 -12.52
CA ALA A 30 -16.25 -1.53 -12.71
C ALA A 30 -17.20 -0.44 -13.19
N THR A 31 -18.11 -0.77 -14.11
CA THR A 31 -19.13 0.14 -14.64
C THR A 31 -20.26 0.46 -13.64
N SER A 32 -20.43 -0.39 -12.62
CA SER A 32 -21.41 -0.24 -11.55
C SER A 32 -20.83 0.42 -10.30
N ILE A 33 -19.50 0.52 -10.20
CA ILE A 33 -18.82 1.27 -9.14
C ILE A 33 -19.19 2.76 -9.31
N PRO A 34 -19.80 3.41 -8.30
CA PRO A 34 -20.14 4.82 -8.38
C PRO A 34 -18.89 5.67 -8.60
N THR A 35 -19.00 6.73 -9.40
CA THR A 35 -18.00 7.78 -9.44
C THR A 35 -17.77 8.31 -8.03
N LEU A 36 -16.51 8.49 -7.65
CA LEU A 36 -16.14 9.01 -6.34
C LEU A 36 -16.68 10.44 -6.19
N ASP A 37 -17.38 10.69 -5.07
CA ASP A 37 -17.82 12.04 -4.72
C ASP A 37 -16.61 12.95 -4.50
N ALA A 38 -16.66 14.18 -5.01
CA ALA A 38 -15.55 15.13 -4.94
C ALA A 38 -15.15 15.49 -3.51
N ASN A 39 -16.04 15.31 -2.52
CA ASN A 39 -15.78 15.57 -1.11
C ASN A 39 -15.33 14.32 -0.34
N LEU A 40 -15.21 13.17 -0.99
CA LEU A 40 -14.80 11.91 -0.37
C LEU A 40 -13.49 11.42 -0.99
N GLY A 41 -12.74 10.64 -0.23
CA GLY A 41 -11.71 9.77 -0.78
C GLY A 41 -12.19 8.32 -0.83
N ARG A 42 -11.58 7.50 -1.68
CA ARG A 42 -11.85 6.07 -1.78
C ARG A 42 -10.70 5.26 -1.23
N ILE A 43 -10.99 4.28 -0.39
CA ILE A 43 -10.02 3.31 0.08
C ILE A 43 -10.41 1.95 -0.47
N TYR A 44 -9.60 1.41 -1.37
CA TYR A 44 -9.68 0.02 -1.80
C TYR A 44 -8.94 -0.88 -0.82
N PHE A 45 -9.54 -2.03 -0.52
CA PHE A 45 -8.92 -3.11 0.22
C PHE A 45 -8.81 -4.31 -0.70
N LEU A 46 -7.63 -4.91 -0.79
CA LEU A 46 -7.39 -6.06 -1.65
C LEU A 46 -6.54 -7.13 -0.97
N ARG A 47 -6.73 -8.38 -1.41
CA ARG A 47 -5.87 -9.50 -1.07
C ARG A 47 -5.70 -10.41 -2.28
N SER A 48 -4.45 -10.71 -2.61
CA SER A 48 -4.10 -11.62 -3.70
C SER A 48 -4.76 -12.99 -3.53
N ALA A 49 -5.09 -13.61 -4.67
CA ALA A 49 -5.52 -15.00 -4.71
C ALA A 49 -4.32 -15.90 -4.38
N SER A 50 -4.25 -16.38 -3.14
CA SER A 50 -3.21 -17.31 -2.68
C SER A 50 -3.83 -18.42 -1.84
N VAL A 51 -3.40 -19.66 -2.11
CA VAL A 51 -3.77 -20.84 -1.32
C VAL A 51 -3.17 -20.77 0.09
N LEU A 52 -2.04 -20.06 0.24
CA LEU A 52 -1.39 -19.87 1.53
C LEU A 52 -2.27 -19.00 2.45
N GLY A 53 -2.73 -19.60 3.55
CA GLY A 53 -3.58 -18.92 4.53
C GLY A 53 -5.02 -18.70 4.07
N ALA A 54 -5.55 -19.50 3.13
CA ALA A 54 -6.93 -19.38 2.65
C ALA A 54 -8.00 -19.50 3.75
N ALA A 55 -7.71 -20.25 4.81
CA ALA A 55 -8.58 -20.38 6.00
C ALA A 55 -8.53 -19.15 6.93
N VAL A 56 -7.53 -18.27 6.79
CA VAL A 56 -7.34 -17.10 7.65
C VAL A 56 -7.93 -15.88 6.98
N GLN A 57 -9.12 -15.45 7.38
CA GLN A 57 -9.84 -14.32 6.76
C GLN A 57 -10.35 -13.33 7.82
N PRO A 58 -9.47 -12.59 8.49
CA PRO A 58 -9.87 -11.67 9.56
C PRO A 58 -10.71 -10.51 9.03
N GLU A 59 -11.44 -9.90 9.94
CA GLU A 59 -12.09 -8.62 9.69
C GLU A 59 -11.05 -7.52 9.48
N ILE A 60 -11.37 -6.60 8.57
CA ILE A 60 -10.63 -5.37 8.35
C ILE A 60 -11.42 -4.26 9.04
N ARG A 61 -10.78 -3.59 9.99
CA ARG A 61 -11.36 -2.45 10.72
C ARG A 61 -10.73 -1.17 10.24
N LEU A 62 -11.55 -0.17 9.92
CA LEU A 62 -11.17 1.20 9.62
C LEU A 62 -11.65 2.08 10.79
N ASN A 63 -10.74 2.76 11.48
CA ASN A 63 -11.06 3.59 12.66
C ASN A 63 -11.93 2.85 13.68
N ALA A 64 -11.55 1.60 14.00
CA ALA A 64 -12.25 0.67 14.89
C ALA A 64 -13.59 0.07 14.37
N GLN A 65 -14.13 0.55 13.24
CA GLN A 65 -15.34 0.01 12.61
C GLN A 65 -15.00 -1.08 11.59
N VAL A 66 -15.72 -2.21 11.60
CA VAL A 66 -15.55 -3.27 10.59
C VAL A 66 -16.08 -2.79 9.24
N VAL A 67 -15.22 -2.81 8.22
CA VAL A 67 -15.55 -2.38 6.84
C VAL A 67 -15.58 -3.53 5.83
N GLY A 68 -15.02 -4.69 6.21
CA GLY A 68 -15.03 -5.88 5.36
C GLY A 68 -14.13 -6.99 5.92
N ARG A 69 -13.79 -7.96 5.08
CA ARG A 69 -12.93 -9.09 5.44
C ARG A 69 -11.76 -9.23 4.48
N SER A 70 -10.62 -9.68 4.98
CA SER A 70 -9.44 -10.01 4.17
C SER A 70 -9.63 -11.38 3.50
N THR A 71 -10.46 -11.43 2.45
CA THR A 71 -10.77 -12.66 1.70
C THR A 71 -9.73 -12.88 0.59
N PRO A 72 -9.11 -14.08 0.50
CA PRO A 72 -8.16 -14.39 -0.57
C PRO A 72 -8.80 -14.23 -1.97
N GLY A 73 -8.13 -13.53 -2.88
CA GLY A 73 -8.65 -13.26 -4.22
C GLY A 73 -9.77 -12.22 -4.27
N GLY A 74 -9.99 -11.49 -3.16
CA GLY A 74 -11.06 -10.53 -3.01
C GLY A 74 -10.60 -9.08 -2.98
N PHE A 75 -11.48 -8.18 -3.41
CA PHE A 75 -11.35 -6.75 -3.19
C PHE A 75 -12.69 -6.12 -2.78
N PHE A 76 -12.63 -5.02 -2.05
CA PHE A 76 -13.78 -4.14 -1.80
C PHE A 76 -13.30 -2.70 -1.62
N TYR A 77 -14.23 -1.75 -1.50
CA TYR A 77 -13.88 -0.36 -1.26
C TYR A 77 -14.86 0.31 -0.29
N VAL A 78 -14.41 1.40 0.32
CA VAL A 78 -15.24 2.34 1.08
C VAL A 78 -14.92 3.76 0.66
N ASP A 79 -15.94 4.61 0.69
CA ASP A 79 -15.79 6.04 0.45
C ASP A 79 -15.95 6.76 1.79
N GLU A 80 -14.97 7.57 2.14
CA GLU A 80 -14.84 8.18 3.45
C GLU A 80 -14.41 9.65 3.31
N PRO A 81 -14.80 10.54 4.25
CA PRO A 81 -14.40 11.94 4.19
C PRO A 81 -12.88 12.11 4.35
N PRO A 82 -12.31 13.27 3.99
CA PRO A 82 -10.90 13.53 4.19
C PRO A 82 -10.52 13.44 5.67
N GLY A 83 -9.42 12.79 5.97
CA GLY A 83 -8.97 12.58 7.35
C GLY A 83 -7.87 11.54 7.47
N THR A 84 -7.44 11.30 8.71
CA THR A 84 -6.49 10.24 9.05
C THR A 84 -7.24 8.96 9.36
N TYR A 85 -6.80 7.88 8.75
CA TYR A 85 -7.42 6.56 8.86
C TYR A 85 -6.42 5.56 9.42
N THR A 86 -6.88 4.76 10.37
CA THR A 86 -6.14 3.60 10.87
C THR A 86 -6.84 2.32 10.42
N VAL A 87 -6.14 1.51 9.65
CA VAL A 87 -6.58 0.17 9.27
C VAL A 87 -5.99 -0.84 10.23
N VAL A 88 -6.82 -1.72 10.75
CA VAL A 88 -6.44 -2.80 11.65
C VAL A 88 -6.93 -4.14 11.12
N THR A 89 -6.05 -5.14 11.13
CA THR A 89 -6.40 -6.55 10.96
C THR A 89 -5.98 -7.30 12.22
N ALA A 90 -6.88 -8.13 12.73
CA ALA A 90 -6.63 -8.93 13.94
C ALA A 90 -6.74 -10.42 13.62
N THR A 91 -5.64 -11.16 13.74
CA THR A 91 -5.64 -12.63 13.82
C THR A 91 -5.19 -13.05 15.22
N GLU A 92 -4.04 -13.73 15.37
CA GLU A 92 -3.38 -13.94 16.67
C GLU A 92 -2.76 -12.64 17.22
N VAL A 93 -2.32 -11.76 16.32
CA VAL A 93 -1.74 -10.45 16.65
C VAL A 93 -2.45 -9.35 15.87
N GLU A 94 -2.55 -8.18 16.49
CA GLU A 94 -3.07 -6.99 15.84
C GLU A 94 -1.98 -6.34 14.96
N ARG A 95 -2.29 -6.11 13.69
CA ARG A 95 -1.46 -5.31 12.78
C ARG A 95 -2.22 -4.08 12.34
N LYS A 96 -1.52 -2.94 12.27
CA LYS A 96 -2.13 -1.67 11.90
C LYS A 96 -1.25 -0.85 10.99
N ILE A 97 -1.88 -0.05 10.15
CA ILE A 97 -1.26 1.05 9.40
C ILE A 97 -2.12 2.30 9.56
N SER A 98 -1.47 3.47 9.53
CA SER A 98 -2.16 4.75 9.51
C SER A 98 -1.75 5.54 8.28
N PHE A 99 -2.70 6.23 7.67
CA PHE A 99 -2.46 7.09 6.52
C PHE A 99 -3.52 8.18 6.41
N ASP A 100 -3.19 9.24 5.67
CA ASP A 100 -4.12 10.30 5.36
C ASP A 100 -4.82 10.06 4.01
N LEU A 101 -6.10 10.41 3.99
CA LEU A 101 -6.97 10.40 2.82
C LEU A 101 -7.45 11.82 2.57
N THR A 102 -7.24 12.34 1.36
CA THR A 102 -7.76 13.65 0.94
C THR A 102 -9.00 13.50 0.06
N ALA A 103 -9.73 14.60 -0.13
CA ALA A 103 -10.88 14.64 -1.03
C ALA A 103 -10.44 14.26 -2.46
N GLY A 104 -11.21 13.44 -3.15
CA GLY A 104 -10.91 12.91 -4.48
C GLY A 104 -9.73 11.93 -4.55
N GLN A 105 -9.09 11.60 -3.42
CA GLN A 105 -7.95 10.69 -3.41
C GLN A 105 -8.39 9.23 -3.32
N THR A 106 -7.71 8.38 -4.09
CA THR A 106 -7.84 6.92 -3.98
C THR A 106 -6.60 6.34 -3.30
N ARG A 107 -6.81 5.49 -2.30
CA ARG A 107 -5.76 4.72 -1.61
C ARG A 107 -6.04 3.24 -1.74
N TYR A 108 -4.96 2.45 -1.72
CA TYR A 108 -5.02 1.00 -1.82
C TYR A 108 -4.36 0.38 -0.60
N VAL A 109 -5.11 -0.46 0.11
CA VAL A 109 -4.66 -1.20 1.28
C VAL A 109 -4.63 -2.67 0.92
N ARG A 110 -3.42 -3.21 0.78
CA ARG A 110 -3.20 -4.63 0.55
C ARG A 110 -3.12 -5.34 1.89
N THR A 111 -3.72 -6.52 1.96
CA THR A 111 -3.53 -7.45 3.07
C THR A 111 -2.77 -8.68 2.60
N ALA A 112 -1.70 -9.02 3.32
CA ALA A 112 -0.86 -10.19 3.02
C ALA A 112 -0.75 -11.11 4.23
N VAL A 113 -0.74 -12.42 3.98
CA VAL A 113 -0.53 -13.43 5.02
C VAL A 113 0.97 -13.65 5.20
N GLY A 114 1.47 -13.42 6.40
CA GLY A 114 2.79 -13.89 6.86
C GLY A 114 2.65 -15.16 7.70
N PHE A 115 3.76 -15.87 7.86
CA PHE A 115 3.84 -17.04 8.75
C PHE A 115 3.73 -16.61 10.23
N GLY A 116 2.91 -17.32 10.99
CA GLY A 116 2.78 -17.20 12.45
C GLY A 116 3.12 -18.53 13.14
N VAL A 117 3.16 -18.55 14.48
CA VAL A 117 3.59 -19.74 15.26
C VAL A 117 2.54 -20.86 15.22
N LEU A 118 1.24 -20.53 15.10
CA LEU A 118 0.14 -21.51 14.97
C LEU A 118 -0.86 -21.16 13.85
N VAL A 119 -1.22 -19.87 13.69
CA VAL A 119 -2.09 -19.33 12.62
C VAL A 119 -1.38 -18.16 11.90
N GLY A 120 -1.49 -18.08 10.57
CA GLY A 120 -0.89 -16.99 9.79
C GLY A 120 -1.36 -15.59 10.22
N HIS A 121 -0.45 -14.61 10.16
CA HIS A 121 -0.75 -13.22 10.50
C HIS A 121 -1.09 -12.42 9.25
N VAL A 122 -2.20 -11.70 9.25
CA VAL A 122 -2.55 -10.80 8.14
C VAL A 122 -2.04 -9.40 8.46
N THR A 123 -1.16 -8.88 7.61
CA THR A 123 -0.59 -7.53 7.75
C THR A 123 -1.19 -6.62 6.67
N PRO A 124 -1.75 -5.45 7.05
CA PRO A 124 -2.16 -4.44 6.08
C PRO A 124 -0.93 -3.60 5.69
N SER A 125 -0.85 -3.20 4.43
CA SER A 125 0.16 -2.28 3.92
C SER A 125 -0.45 -1.37 2.86
N LEU A 126 0.03 -0.12 2.77
CA LEU A 126 -0.30 0.73 1.62
C LEU A 126 0.35 0.15 0.36
N ASP A 127 -0.44 0.04 -0.69
CA ASP A 127 0.02 -0.39 -2.02
C ASP A 127 -0.01 0.78 -3.01
N TRP A 128 0.76 0.62 -4.08
CA TRP A 128 0.83 1.59 -5.17
C TRP A 128 -0.40 1.47 -6.07
N PRO A 129 -0.96 2.59 -6.57
CA PRO A 129 -2.12 2.58 -7.46
C PRO A 129 -1.99 1.60 -8.63
N ASP A 130 -0.90 1.60 -9.39
CA ASP A 130 -0.82 0.73 -10.58
C ASP A 130 -0.72 -0.75 -10.24
N SER A 131 -0.02 -1.08 -9.14
CA SER A 131 0.08 -2.46 -8.65
C SER A 131 -1.30 -2.98 -8.25
N ALA A 132 -2.01 -2.18 -7.45
CA ALA A 132 -3.30 -2.51 -6.92
C ALA A 132 -4.38 -2.51 -8.01
N GLU A 133 -4.44 -1.49 -8.88
CA GLU A 133 -5.39 -1.39 -9.99
C GLU A 133 -5.22 -2.52 -11.00
N ALA A 134 -3.97 -2.87 -11.33
CA ALA A 134 -3.69 -3.97 -12.24
C ALA A 134 -4.06 -5.32 -11.64
N GLU A 135 -3.89 -5.51 -10.33
CA GLU A 135 -4.29 -6.76 -9.67
C GLU A 135 -5.79 -6.84 -9.43
N ILE A 136 -6.41 -5.73 -9.03
CA ILE A 136 -7.85 -5.65 -8.77
C ILE A 136 -8.66 -6.12 -9.98
N GLN A 137 -8.18 -5.92 -11.21
CA GLN A 137 -8.85 -6.41 -12.44
C GLN A 137 -9.27 -7.89 -12.34
N ASP A 138 -8.41 -8.72 -11.74
CA ASP A 138 -8.59 -10.16 -11.65
C ASP A 138 -9.17 -10.62 -10.30
N LEU A 139 -9.46 -9.69 -9.38
CA LEU A 139 -10.01 -9.98 -8.07
C LEU A 139 -11.54 -9.96 -8.09
N HIS A 140 -12.15 -10.73 -7.19
CA HIS A 140 -13.60 -10.76 -7.01
C HIS A 140 -14.05 -9.67 -6.06
N TYR A 141 -15.14 -9.00 -6.39
CA TYR A 141 -15.74 -8.03 -5.49
C TYR A 141 -16.36 -8.74 -4.29
N THR A 142 -15.84 -8.45 -3.09
CA THR A 142 -16.29 -9.03 -1.80
C THR A 142 -16.93 -8.00 -0.87
N GLY A 143 -17.11 -6.77 -1.35
CA GLY A 143 -17.87 -5.77 -0.61
C GLY A 143 -19.31 -6.21 -0.46
N ASN A 144 -19.98 -5.76 0.61
CA ASN A 144 -21.42 -5.98 0.73
C ASN A 144 -22.09 -5.49 -0.57
N SER A 145 -22.89 -6.35 -1.20
CA SER A 145 -23.72 -5.96 -2.34
C SER A 145 -24.58 -4.80 -1.87
N ILE A 146 -24.33 -3.59 -2.37
CA ILE A 146 -25.08 -2.42 -1.92
C ILE A 146 -26.55 -2.66 -2.31
N PRO A 147 -27.47 -2.92 -1.35
CA PRO A 147 -28.88 -2.93 -1.69
C PRO A 147 -29.24 -1.48 -1.97
N ALA A 148 -29.98 -1.23 -3.05
CA ALA A 148 -30.37 0.11 -3.51
C ALA A 148 -30.95 1.02 -2.40
N ALA A 149 -31.46 0.44 -1.31
CA ALA A 149 -31.94 1.14 -0.12
C ALA A 149 -30.86 1.91 0.67
N ALA A 150 -29.60 1.47 0.70
CA ALA A 150 -28.52 2.18 1.40
C ALA A 150 -28.07 3.45 0.66
N ARG A 151 -28.30 3.52 -0.66
CA ARG A 151 -28.09 4.71 -1.49
C ARG A 151 -29.12 5.81 -1.18
N ALA A 152 -30.35 5.44 -0.81
CA ALA A 152 -31.43 6.39 -0.50
C ALA A 152 -31.34 6.96 0.92
N ALA A 153 -30.85 6.19 1.90
CA ALA A 153 -30.76 6.63 3.29
C ALA A 153 -29.63 7.66 3.54
N ARG A 154 -28.53 7.62 2.77
CA ARG A 154 -27.46 8.64 2.84
C ARG A 154 -27.76 9.90 2.04
N ALA A 155 -28.62 9.83 1.02
CA ALA A 155 -29.07 11.00 0.24
C ALA A 155 -30.18 11.82 0.93
N SER A 156 -30.76 11.32 2.04
CA SER A 156 -31.92 11.93 2.70
C SER A 156 -31.62 12.52 4.10
N GLY A 157 -30.34 12.74 4.43
CA GLY A 157 -29.93 13.41 5.67
C GLY A 157 -30.33 14.88 5.67
N THR A 158 -31.51 15.15 6.19
CA THR A 158 -32.16 16.46 6.34
C THR A 158 -31.29 17.41 7.16
N ALA A 159 -31.09 18.61 6.61
CA ALA A 159 -30.53 19.74 7.32
C ALA A 159 -31.42 20.09 8.53
N ALA A 160 -30.95 19.77 9.73
CA ALA A 160 -31.38 20.41 10.95
C ALA A 160 -30.21 21.26 11.46
N ALA A 161 -30.40 22.57 11.36
CA ALA A 161 -29.46 23.60 11.75
C ALA A 161 -29.01 23.42 13.21
N VAL A 162 -27.69 23.34 13.42
CA VAL A 162 -27.07 23.67 14.70
C VAL A 162 -26.10 24.80 14.44
N ARG A 163 -26.39 25.94 15.07
CA ARG A 163 -25.60 27.17 15.05
C ARG A 163 -24.17 26.89 15.49
N SER A 164 -23.22 27.47 14.77
CA SER A 164 -21.81 27.59 15.14
C SER A 164 -21.63 28.09 16.57
N PRO A 165 -20.45 27.82 17.14
CA PRO A 165 -19.56 28.94 17.34
C PRO A 165 -18.27 28.76 16.55
N ALA A 166 -17.79 29.90 16.04
CA ALA A 166 -16.50 30.06 15.42
C ALA A 166 -15.39 29.61 16.37
N ALA A 167 -14.47 28.79 15.86
CA ALA A 167 -13.13 28.65 16.40
C ALA A 167 -12.18 28.53 15.21
N THR A 168 -11.46 29.62 14.99
CA THR A 168 -10.36 29.75 14.05
C THR A 168 -9.28 28.73 14.41
N ALA A 169 -9.12 27.70 13.59
CA ALA A 169 -7.96 26.82 13.63
C ALA A 169 -7.43 26.68 12.21
N SER A 170 -6.33 27.38 11.96
CA SER A 170 -5.55 27.30 10.73
C SER A 170 -5.23 25.84 10.40
N ALA A 171 -5.73 25.36 9.27
CA ALA A 171 -5.37 24.05 8.76
C ALA A 171 -3.89 24.03 8.37
N PRO A 172 -3.08 23.05 8.81
CA PRO A 172 -1.76 22.88 8.25
C PRO A 172 -1.90 22.32 6.83
N ALA A 173 -1.08 22.82 5.91
CA ALA A 173 -0.97 22.30 4.55
C ALA A 173 -0.68 20.79 4.59
N ALA A 174 -1.32 20.04 3.69
CA ALA A 174 -1.18 18.59 3.54
C ALA A 174 0.30 18.18 3.57
N ALA A 175 0.69 17.45 4.62
CA ALA A 175 2.04 16.95 4.76
C ALA A 175 2.27 15.88 3.68
N ALA A 176 3.20 16.16 2.76
CA ALA A 176 3.76 15.11 1.91
C ALA A 176 4.23 13.95 2.80
N GLN A 177 3.96 12.71 2.42
CA GLN A 177 4.42 11.54 3.17
C GLN A 177 5.95 11.60 3.25
N THR A 178 6.48 11.95 4.42
CA THR A 178 7.92 12.07 4.67
C THR A 178 8.48 10.74 5.13
N VAL A 179 9.32 10.12 4.30
CA VAL A 179 10.10 8.94 4.69
C VAL A 179 11.43 9.42 5.23
N SER A 180 11.72 9.14 6.51
CA SER A 180 12.98 9.53 7.15
C SER A 180 14.03 8.42 7.07
N MET A 181 15.28 8.76 6.77
CA MET A 181 16.41 7.84 6.76
C MET A 181 17.63 8.45 7.45
N LEU A 182 18.42 7.63 8.12
CA LEU A 182 19.73 8.00 8.64
C LEU A 182 20.82 7.34 7.77
N LYS A 183 21.81 8.13 7.35
CA LYS A 183 22.98 7.66 6.62
C LYS A 183 24.24 8.06 7.38
N ARG A 184 25.14 7.11 7.63
CA ARG A 184 26.47 7.40 8.16
C ARG A 184 27.49 7.48 7.03
N VAL A 185 28.37 8.47 7.10
CA VAL A 185 29.49 8.72 6.20
C VAL A 185 30.77 8.63 7.03
N THR A 186 31.77 7.92 6.51
CA THR A 186 33.09 7.80 7.13
C THR A 186 34.04 8.84 6.54
N ALA A 187 34.83 9.50 7.38
CA ALA A 187 35.87 10.43 6.99
C ALA A 187 36.80 9.81 5.93
N GLY A 188 37.00 10.55 4.84
CA GLY A 188 37.77 10.12 3.67
C GLY A 188 36.94 9.47 2.55
N GLN A 189 35.63 9.22 2.75
CA GLN A 189 34.74 8.89 1.63
C GLN A 189 34.52 10.13 0.75
N LYS A 190 34.94 10.05 -0.51
CA LYS A 190 34.73 11.14 -1.48
C LYS A 190 33.26 11.40 -1.80
N GLU A 191 32.46 10.34 -1.80
CA GLU A 191 31.03 10.40 -2.07
C GLU A 191 30.30 9.22 -1.41
N VAL A 192 29.02 9.41 -1.11
CA VAL A 192 28.17 8.39 -0.52
C VAL A 192 26.83 8.31 -1.24
N LYS A 193 26.49 7.11 -1.72
CA LYS A 193 25.15 6.82 -2.25
C LYS A 193 24.11 6.88 -1.12
N LEU A 194 23.22 7.87 -1.18
CA LEU A 194 22.11 8.02 -0.25
C LEU A 194 20.95 7.10 -0.62
N SER A 195 20.58 7.06 -1.90
CA SER A 195 19.40 6.32 -2.38
C SER A 195 19.39 6.13 -3.90
N SER A 196 18.58 5.19 -4.36
CA SER A 196 18.32 4.96 -5.79
C SER A 196 16.81 4.88 -6.06
N HIS A 197 16.37 5.51 -7.14
CA HIS A 197 14.97 5.69 -7.50
C HIS A 197 14.72 5.26 -8.94
N ALA A 198 13.81 4.32 -9.13
CA ALA A 198 13.35 3.87 -10.44
C ALA A 198 11.86 3.53 -10.36
N THR A 199 11.21 3.47 -11.52
CA THR A 199 9.91 2.83 -11.67
C THR A 199 10.09 1.54 -12.48
N TRP A 200 9.26 0.53 -12.23
CA TRP A 200 9.26 -0.72 -13.00
C TRP A 200 7.88 -1.34 -12.99
N ASN A 201 7.58 -2.19 -13.98
CA ASN A 201 6.33 -2.93 -14.07
C ASN A 201 6.47 -4.37 -13.51
N LYS A 202 5.38 -5.15 -13.54
CA LYS A 202 5.35 -6.55 -13.06
C LYS A 202 6.27 -7.50 -13.83
N GLN A 203 6.72 -7.11 -15.03
CA GLN A 203 7.70 -7.82 -15.84
C GLN A 203 9.14 -7.37 -15.56
N CYS A 204 9.35 -6.58 -14.49
CA CYS A 204 10.63 -6.01 -14.09
C CYS A 204 11.28 -5.13 -15.17
N VAL A 205 10.47 -4.59 -16.09
CA VAL A 205 10.93 -3.65 -17.11
C VAL A 205 10.93 -2.25 -16.50
N ALA A 206 12.07 -1.55 -16.63
CA ALA A 206 12.23 -0.19 -16.16
C ALA A 206 11.24 0.75 -16.87
N GLY A 207 10.57 1.59 -16.09
CA GLY A 207 9.76 2.69 -16.59
C GLY A 207 10.55 4.01 -16.56
N GLU A 208 9.84 5.12 -16.72
CA GLU A 208 10.41 6.45 -16.61
C GLU A 208 10.93 6.70 -15.18
N ALA A 209 12.16 7.22 -15.07
CA ALA A 209 12.74 7.56 -13.78
C ALA A 209 11.96 8.74 -13.16
N PRO A 210 11.73 8.74 -11.83
CA PRO A 210 11.00 9.82 -11.19
C PRO A 210 11.77 11.14 -11.25
N ASP A 211 11.04 12.25 -11.24
CA ASP A 211 11.57 13.58 -11.03
C ASP A 211 11.96 13.77 -9.56
N LEU A 212 13.11 14.39 -9.34
CA LEU A 212 13.62 14.72 -8.02
C LEU A 212 13.66 16.24 -7.86
N THR A 213 12.97 16.76 -6.85
CA THR A 213 13.00 18.19 -6.49
C THR A 213 13.56 18.34 -5.09
N PHE A 214 14.74 18.94 -4.94
CA PHE A 214 15.35 19.19 -3.64
C PHE A 214 14.63 20.35 -2.94
N ILE A 215 14.09 20.08 -1.75
CA ILE A 215 13.37 21.03 -0.91
C ILE A 215 14.33 21.69 0.08
N ARG A 216 15.24 20.89 0.63
CA ARG A 216 16.32 21.32 1.52
C ARG A 216 17.63 20.72 1.01
N GLU A 217 18.59 21.58 0.72
CA GLU A 217 19.95 21.16 0.37
C GLU A 217 20.81 20.99 1.62
N PRO A 218 21.83 20.12 1.57
CA PRO A 218 22.84 20.00 2.61
C PRO A 218 23.58 21.32 2.83
N VAL A 219 24.02 21.54 4.07
CA VAL A 219 24.80 22.73 4.46
C VAL A 219 26.30 22.48 4.33
N HIS A 220 26.75 21.24 4.49
CA HIS A 220 28.16 20.85 4.60
C HIS A 220 28.57 19.80 3.57
N GLY A 221 28.01 19.95 2.38
CA GLY A 221 28.28 19.15 1.21
C GLY A 221 27.34 19.53 0.08
N HIS A 222 27.31 18.72 -0.97
CA HIS A 222 26.38 18.89 -2.07
C HIS A 222 25.82 17.57 -2.57
N ILE A 223 24.73 17.66 -3.32
CA ILE A 223 24.07 16.51 -3.91
C ILE A 223 24.41 16.42 -5.39
N GLU A 224 24.78 15.22 -5.82
CA GLU A 224 24.90 14.88 -7.23
C GLU A 224 23.88 13.80 -7.58
N VAL A 225 23.05 14.07 -8.59
CA VAL A 225 22.09 13.09 -9.11
C VAL A 225 22.63 12.51 -10.41
N ARG A 226 22.87 11.21 -10.39
CA ARG A 226 23.37 10.48 -11.56
C ARG A 226 22.29 9.56 -12.12
N ASN A 227 22.18 9.50 -13.45
CA ASN A 227 21.32 8.52 -14.09
C ASN A 227 22.14 7.25 -14.31
N GLU A 228 21.81 6.18 -13.59
CA GLU A 228 22.62 4.96 -13.56
C GLU A 228 21.74 3.71 -13.54
N SER A 229 22.33 2.59 -13.95
CA SER A 229 21.74 1.27 -13.79
C SER A 229 22.08 0.70 -12.42
N PHE A 230 21.09 0.17 -11.71
CA PHE A 230 21.30 -0.49 -10.42
C PHE A 230 20.38 -1.70 -10.27
N GLN A 231 20.81 -2.66 -9.45
CA GLN A 231 19.98 -3.81 -9.13
C GLN A 231 18.91 -3.43 -8.13
N LEU A 232 17.68 -3.85 -8.43
CA LEU A 232 16.58 -3.81 -7.49
C LEU A 232 16.85 -4.78 -6.33
N ALA A 233 16.47 -4.36 -5.13
CA ALA A 233 16.57 -5.17 -3.93
C ALA A 233 15.40 -4.84 -2.99
N ASN A 234 14.96 -5.83 -2.21
CA ASN A 234 13.82 -5.71 -1.30
C ASN A 234 12.50 -5.38 -2.02
N THR A 235 12.29 -5.93 -3.22
CA THR A 235 11.05 -5.77 -4.03
C THR A 235 9.96 -6.79 -3.69
N ALA A 236 10.18 -7.61 -2.65
CA ALA A 236 9.33 -8.72 -2.20
C ALA A 236 7.88 -8.37 -1.81
N THR A 237 7.47 -7.10 -1.91
CA THR A 237 6.06 -6.69 -1.89
C THR A 237 5.29 -7.03 -3.18
N MET A 238 5.97 -7.51 -4.22
CA MET A 238 5.37 -7.91 -5.50
C MET A 238 5.41 -9.43 -5.68
N THR A 239 4.35 -10.01 -6.27
CA THR A 239 4.13 -11.44 -6.49
C THR A 239 5.18 -12.13 -7.39
N ALA A 240 6.12 -11.36 -7.95
CA ALA A 240 7.40 -11.81 -8.49
C ALA A 240 8.48 -10.82 -8.02
N PRO A 241 9.51 -11.26 -7.28
CA PRO A 241 10.57 -10.36 -6.84
C PRO A 241 11.39 -9.95 -8.07
N CYS A 242 11.40 -8.65 -8.38
CA CYS A 242 12.32 -8.08 -9.36
C CYS A 242 13.75 -7.94 -8.79
N ASP A 243 14.01 -8.50 -7.61
CA ASP A 243 15.31 -8.49 -6.95
C ASP A 243 16.40 -9.04 -7.88
N GLY A 244 17.53 -8.35 -7.92
CA GLY A 244 18.62 -8.64 -8.84
C GLY A 244 18.41 -8.12 -10.27
N THR A 245 17.20 -7.67 -10.63
CA THR A 245 16.97 -7.05 -11.94
C THR A 245 17.66 -5.69 -12.00
N THR A 246 18.45 -5.49 -13.03
CA THR A 246 19.08 -4.20 -13.32
C THR A 246 18.07 -3.28 -13.99
N VAL A 247 17.76 -2.16 -13.35
CA VAL A 247 16.91 -1.11 -13.92
C VAL A 247 17.68 0.20 -14.02
N PHE A 248 17.29 1.04 -14.96
CA PHE A 248 17.82 2.39 -15.11
C PHE A 248 17.00 3.37 -14.27
N GLY A 249 17.67 4.27 -13.56
CA GLY A 249 17.00 5.26 -12.72
C GLY A 249 17.93 6.37 -12.26
N LYS A 250 17.50 7.10 -11.23
CA LYS A 250 18.26 8.19 -10.62
C LYS A 250 18.87 7.75 -9.30
N VAL A 251 20.16 7.99 -9.13
CA VAL A 251 20.91 7.72 -7.91
C VAL A 251 21.33 9.04 -7.29
N VAL A 252 21.03 9.22 -6.01
CA VAL A 252 21.36 10.43 -5.25
C VAL A 252 22.63 10.18 -4.45
N TYR A 253 23.68 10.92 -4.77
CA TYR A 253 24.96 10.91 -4.07
C TYR A 253 25.10 12.16 -3.22
N TYR A 254 25.66 12.01 -2.03
CA TYR A 254 26.12 13.09 -1.18
C TYR A 254 27.64 13.16 -1.23
N ILE A 255 28.16 14.35 -1.47
CA ILE A 255 29.60 14.63 -1.47
C ILE A 255 29.85 15.59 -0.30
N PRO A 256 30.46 15.12 0.81
CA PRO A 256 30.73 15.98 1.96
C PRO A 256 31.75 17.05 1.60
N ASP A 257 31.62 18.22 2.24
CA ASP A 257 32.69 19.20 2.23
C ASP A 257 33.96 18.60 2.84
N PRO A 258 35.15 18.96 2.32
CA PRO A 258 36.41 18.50 2.89
C PRO A 258 36.48 18.83 4.39
N ASP A 259 36.94 17.88 5.19
CA ASP A 259 37.21 18.03 6.62
C ASP A 259 35.98 18.35 7.50
N TYR A 260 34.76 18.25 6.97
CA TYR A 260 33.54 18.38 7.77
C TYR A 260 33.26 17.11 8.59
N HIS A 261 32.92 17.31 9.86
CA HIS A 261 32.44 16.28 10.77
C HIS A 261 31.20 16.81 11.50
N GLY A 262 30.14 16.02 11.53
CA GLY A 262 28.86 16.42 12.13
C GLY A 262 27.65 16.00 11.30
N ASP A 263 26.50 16.56 11.66
CA ASP A 263 25.21 16.25 11.05
C ASP A 263 24.88 17.17 9.87
N ASP A 264 24.41 16.58 8.77
CA ASP A 264 23.84 17.27 7.63
C ASP A 264 22.46 16.71 7.26
N HIS A 265 21.70 17.46 6.46
CA HIS A 265 20.34 17.10 6.10
C HIS A 265 20.02 17.41 4.64
N VAL A 266 19.34 16.48 3.99
CA VAL A 266 18.75 16.71 2.67
C VAL A 266 17.31 16.23 2.63
N ASP A 267 16.42 17.09 2.19
CA ASP A 267 15.01 16.78 1.98
C ASP A 267 14.66 16.98 0.52
N TYR A 268 14.02 16.00 -0.09
CA TYR A 268 13.64 16.10 -1.49
C TYR A 268 12.37 15.33 -1.81
N ARG A 269 11.61 15.87 -2.76
CA ARG A 269 10.40 15.29 -3.29
C ARG A 269 10.73 14.39 -4.47
N ILE A 270 10.13 13.21 -4.48
CA ILE A 270 10.23 12.21 -5.54
C ILE A 270 8.85 12.11 -6.19
N ALA A 271 8.76 12.48 -7.46
CA ALA A 271 7.52 12.47 -8.22
C ALA A 271 7.64 11.52 -9.41
N SER A 272 6.72 10.58 -9.53
CA SER A 272 6.47 9.83 -10.76
C SER A 272 5.02 10.01 -11.16
N ARG A 273 4.65 9.51 -12.35
CA ARG A 273 3.24 9.39 -12.76
C ARG A 273 2.35 8.60 -11.79
N TYR A 274 2.94 7.89 -10.83
CA TYR A 274 2.26 6.96 -9.93
C TYR A 274 2.17 7.46 -8.49
N ARG A 275 3.20 8.18 -8.01
CA ARG A 275 3.18 8.78 -6.67
C ARG A 275 4.03 10.03 -6.58
N THR A 276 3.72 10.84 -5.59
CA THR A 276 4.60 11.89 -5.09
C THR A 276 4.77 11.74 -3.58
N TYR A 277 6.00 11.75 -3.11
CA TYR A 277 6.34 11.67 -1.68
C TYR A 277 7.64 12.40 -1.39
N THR A 278 7.87 12.74 -0.14
CA THR A 278 9.09 13.43 0.30
C THR A 278 9.98 12.44 1.05
N ARG A 279 11.29 12.56 0.85
CA ARG A 279 12.27 11.85 1.66
C ARG A 279 13.08 12.88 2.43
N ALA A 280 13.18 12.67 3.74
CA ALA A 280 14.08 13.39 4.62
C ALA A 280 15.26 12.48 4.97
N VAL A 281 16.49 12.95 4.76
CA VAL A 281 17.70 12.18 5.04
C VAL A 281 18.54 12.97 6.03
N SER A 282 18.83 12.35 7.16
CA SER A 282 19.86 12.82 8.10
C SER A 282 21.17 12.10 7.79
N ILE A 283 22.25 12.86 7.73
CA ILE A 283 23.58 12.39 7.33
C ILE A 283 24.52 12.66 8.49
N GLU A 284 25.16 11.64 9.02
CA GLU A 284 26.15 11.75 10.10
C GLU A 284 27.54 11.51 9.51
N VAL A 285 28.36 12.57 9.40
CA VAL A 285 29.73 12.52 8.90
C VAL A 285 30.68 12.33 10.09
N ASN A 286 31.27 11.14 10.19
CA ASN A 286 32.16 10.72 11.27
C ASN A 286 33.62 10.86 10.89
#